data_AF-A0A7X7CE13-F1
#
_entry.id   AF-A0A7X7CE13-F1
#
_cell.length_a   1.000
_cell.length_b   1.000
_cell.length_c   1.000
_cell.angle_alpha   90.00
_cell.angle_beta   90.00
_cell.angle_gamma   90.00
#
_symmetry.space_group_name_H-M   'P 1'
#
loop_
_entity.id
_entity.type
_entity.pdbx_description
1 polymer ?
#
loop_
_entity_poly.entity_id
_entity_poly.type
_entity_poly.pdbx_seq_one_letter_code
_entity_poly.pdbx_strand_id
1 'polypeptide(L)'
;WAIKKRLIDRYQARPGANLASLRRLLLGYHDITGRTLLDRLEGEGLVRRLTTPEAVLAAQTVPPATTRAHLRGAFVAAAQARRRDYAVDWVHLKLADPAARTVMLYDPFATTDERAERLIAAVESA
;
A
#
# COMPACT_ATOMS: atom_id res chain seq x y z
N TRP A 1 -16.14 -9.53 7.86
CA TRP A 1 -16.71 -10.88 8.09
C TRP A 1 -18.20 -10.97 7.75
N ALA A 2 -19.03 -9.95 8.03
CA ALA A 2 -20.48 -9.98 7.77
C ALA A 2 -20.86 -10.25 6.30
N ILE A 3 -20.19 -9.61 5.33
CA ILE A 3 -20.39 -9.88 3.89
C ILE A 3 -20.11 -11.36 3.57
N LYS A 4 -18.98 -11.88 4.06
CA LYS A 4 -18.61 -13.28 3.91
C LYS A 4 -19.65 -14.23 4.56
N LYS A 5 -20.17 -13.90 5.74
CA LYS A 5 -21.23 -14.68 6.40
C LYS A 5 -22.50 -14.75 5.53
N ARG A 6 -22.94 -13.62 4.96
CA ARG A 6 -24.08 -13.59 4.02
C ARG A 6 -23.82 -14.46 2.78
N LEU A 7 -22.59 -14.51 2.27
CA LEU A 7 -22.22 -15.40 1.16
C LEU A 7 -22.27 -16.88 1.53
N ILE A 8 -21.81 -17.22 2.73
CA ILE A 8 -21.88 -18.58 3.28
C ILE A 8 -23.35 -19.01 3.39
N ASP A 9 -24.18 -18.19 4.04
CA ASP A 9 -25.59 -18.50 4.26
C ASP A 9 -26.34 -18.69 2.93
N ARG A 10 -26.11 -17.78 1.98
CA ARG A 10 -26.69 -17.87 0.63
C ARG A 10 -26.21 -19.10 -0.14
N TYR A 11 -24.97 -19.54 0.07
CA TYR A 11 -24.46 -20.75 -0.56
C TYR A 11 -25.05 -22.01 0.09
N GLN A 12 -25.11 -22.06 1.42
CA GLN A 12 -25.65 -23.19 2.18
C GLN A 12 -27.14 -23.41 1.96
N ALA A 13 -27.91 -22.35 1.69
CA ALA A 13 -29.33 -22.44 1.36
C ALA A 13 -29.61 -23.06 -0.03
N ARG A 14 -28.60 -23.30 -0.87
CA ARG A 14 -28.78 -23.86 -2.22
C ARG A 14 -28.89 -25.39 -2.17
N PRO A 15 -29.79 -26.01 -2.94
CA PRO A 15 -29.77 -27.45 -3.15
C PRO A 15 -28.40 -27.91 -3.68
N GLY A 16 -27.84 -28.99 -3.11
CA GLY A 16 -26.54 -29.53 -3.51
C GLY A 16 -25.32 -28.76 -2.98
N ALA A 17 -25.51 -27.86 -2.01
CA ALA A 17 -24.40 -27.20 -1.34
C ALA A 17 -23.45 -28.22 -0.69
N ASN A 18 -22.17 -28.17 -1.08
CA ASN A 18 -21.13 -29.04 -0.54
C ASN A 18 -19.97 -28.23 0.07
N LEU A 19 -19.26 -28.86 0.99
CA LEU A 19 -18.16 -28.26 1.74
C LEU A 19 -16.97 -27.88 0.86
N ALA A 20 -16.67 -28.66 -0.19
CA ALA A 20 -15.53 -28.40 -1.07
C ALA A 20 -15.69 -27.08 -1.83
N SER A 21 -16.86 -26.84 -2.43
CA SER A 21 -17.07 -25.59 -3.18
C SER A 21 -17.28 -24.40 -2.24
N LEU A 22 -17.81 -24.61 -1.02
CA LEU A 22 -17.81 -23.57 0.01
C LEU A 22 -16.38 -23.15 0.37
N ARG A 23 -15.48 -24.11 0.62
CA ARG A 23 -14.06 -23.80 0.89
C ARG A 23 -13.41 -23.02 -0.24
N ARG A 24 -13.65 -23.41 -1.50
CA ARG A 24 -13.17 -22.67 -2.67
C ARG A 24 -13.72 -21.23 -2.73
N LEU A 25 -15.02 -21.05 -2.47
CA LEU A 25 -15.63 -19.71 -2.38
C LEU A 25 -14.98 -18.86 -1.28
N LEU A 26 -14.70 -19.46 -0.12
CA LEU A 26 -14.09 -18.76 1.02
C LEU A 26 -12.64 -18.35 0.76
N LEU A 27 -11.89 -19.17 0.03
CA LEU A 27 -10.54 -18.81 -0.41
C LEU A 27 -10.58 -17.72 -1.48
N GLY A 28 -11.42 -17.90 -2.52
CA GLY A 28 -11.58 -16.93 -3.60
C GLY A 28 -12.15 -15.58 -3.18
N TYR A 29 -12.79 -15.49 -2.01
CA TYR A 29 -13.19 -14.21 -1.40
C TYR A 29 -11.99 -13.30 -1.10
N HIS A 30 -10.80 -13.86 -0.92
CA HIS A 30 -9.57 -13.12 -0.62
C HIS A 30 -8.62 -12.99 -1.80
N ASP A 31 -9.01 -13.46 -2.98
CA ASP A 31 -8.20 -13.30 -4.17
C ASP A 31 -8.12 -11.81 -4.55
N ILE A 32 -6.90 -11.32 -4.76
CA ILE A 32 -6.58 -9.94 -5.14
C ILE A 32 -6.06 -9.85 -6.58
N THR A 33 -6.10 -10.95 -7.34
CA THR A 33 -5.59 -11.04 -8.70
C THR A 33 -6.71 -10.95 -9.74
N GLY A 34 -6.46 -10.23 -10.83
CA GLY A 34 -7.39 -10.12 -11.96
C GLY A 34 -8.77 -9.56 -11.57
N ARG A 35 -9.83 -10.10 -12.16
CA ARG A 35 -11.22 -9.79 -11.78
C ARG A 35 -11.62 -10.63 -10.58
N THR A 36 -11.85 -9.98 -9.46
CA THR A 36 -12.06 -10.64 -8.16
C THR A 36 -13.54 -10.87 -7.85
N LEU A 37 -13.82 -11.70 -6.84
CA LEU A 37 -15.16 -11.80 -6.28
C LEU A 37 -15.63 -10.46 -5.70
N LEU A 38 -14.71 -9.66 -5.13
CA LEU A 38 -15.04 -8.36 -4.56
C LEU A 38 -15.59 -7.40 -5.61
N ASP A 39 -15.00 -7.37 -6.81
CA ASP A 39 -15.46 -6.54 -7.93
C ASP A 39 -16.91 -6.87 -8.31
N ARG A 40 -17.25 -8.17 -8.33
CA ARG A 40 -18.63 -8.61 -8.59
C ARG A 40 -19.58 -8.18 -7.48
N LEU A 41 -19.19 -8.36 -6.22
CA LEU A 41 -20.04 -8.01 -5.09
C LEU A 41 -20.25 -6.50 -4.98
N GLU A 42 -19.25 -5.70 -5.34
CA GLU A 42 -19.38 -4.26 -5.42
C GLU A 42 -20.33 -3.85 -6.56
N GLY A 43 -20.18 -4.44 -7.75
CA GLY A 43 -21.10 -4.20 -8.88
C GLY A 43 -22.54 -4.62 -8.62
N GLU A 44 -22.76 -5.61 -7.75
CA GLU A 44 -24.08 -6.03 -7.25
C GLU A 44 -24.59 -5.17 -6.06
N GLY A 45 -23.85 -4.15 -5.61
CA GLY A 45 -24.21 -3.30 -4.47
C GLY A 45 -24.13 -4.01 -3.11
N LEU A 46 -23.49 -5.18 -3.03
CA LEU A 46 -23.34 -5.99 -1.81
C LEU A 46 -22.14 -5.55 -0.96
N VAL A 47 -21.21 -4.77 -1.54
CA VAL A 47 -20.11 -4.12 -0.84
C VAL A 47 -20.11 -2.64 -1.16
N ARG A 48 -19.93 -1.81 -0.13
CA ARG A 48 -19.78 -0.36 -0.27
C ARG A 48 -18.32 0.00 -0.51
N ARG A 49 -18.05 0.70 -1.61
CA ARG A 49 -16.76 1.34 -1.88
C ARG A 49 -16.64 2.64 -1.07
N LEU A 50 -15.48 2.87 -0.44
CA LEU A 50 -15.21 4.02 0.44
C LEU A 50 -14.29 5.08 -0.20
N THR A 51 -13.61 4.73 -1.29
CA THR A 51 -12.64 5.57 -2.01
C THR A 51 -12.83 5.37 -3.51
N THR A 52 -12.04 6.01 -4.36
CA THR A 52 -12.15 5.85 -5.82
C THR A 52 -11.00 5.01 -6.38
N PRO A 53 -11.19 4.34 -7.54
CA PRO A 53 -10.10 3.65 -8.24
C PRO A 53 -8.89 4.56 -8.51
N GLU A 54 -9.15 5.83 -8.82
CA GLU A 54 -8.11 6.82 -9.12
C GLU A 54 -7.27 7.14 -7.87
N ALA A 55 -7.92 7.29 -6.71
CA ALA A 55 -7.23 7.51 -5.44
C ALA A 55 -6.37 6.28 -5.05
N VAL A 56 -6.88 5.07 -5.28
CA VAL A 56 -6.11 3.83 -5.05
C VAL A 56 -4.92 3.74 -5.99
N LEU A 57 -5.09 4.08 -7.28
CA LEU A 57 -4.01 4.08 -8.26
C LEU A 57 -2.92 5.09 -7.91
N ALA A 58 -3.30 6.32 -7.54
CA ALA A 58 -2.36 7.34 -7.11
C ALA A 58 -1.57 6.90 -5.87
N ALA A 59 -2.22 6.26 -4.90
CA ALA A 59 -1.59 5.79 -3.67
C ALA A 59 -0.54 4.66 -3.88
N GLN A 60 -0.48 4.05 -5.07
CA GLN A 60 0.57 3.07 -5.38
C GLN A 60 1.96 3.71 -5.52
N THR A 61 2.02 4.98 -5.92
CA THR A 61 3.28 5.68 -6.20
C THR A 61 3.44 6.98 -5.41
N VAL A 62 2.34 7.56 -4.92
CA VAL A 62 2.34 8.80 -4.16
C VAL A 62 2.19 8.50 -2.66
N PRO A 63 3.20 8.79 -1.83
CA PRO A 63 3.09 8.60 -0.39
C PRO A 63 2.11 9.61 0.24
N PRO A 64 1.52 9.29 1.41
CA PRO A 64 0.71 10.26 2.15
C PRO A 64 1.51 11.52 2.52
N ALA A 65 0.98 12.70 2.14
CA ALA A 65 1.60 14.00 2.38
C ALA A 65 1.53 14.48 3.84
N THR A 66 0.82 13.76 4.72
CA THR A 66 0.49 14.17 6.10
C THR A 66 1.33 13.47 7.16
N THR A 67 2.35 12.70 6.76
CA THR A 67 3.21 11.92 7.68
C THR A 67 4.64 11.89 7.15
N ARG A 68 5.57 11.35 7.95
CA ARG A 68 6.96 11.12 7.52
C ARG A 68 7.12 10.21 6.29
N ALA A 69 6.06 9.49 5.89
CA ALA A 69 6.05 8.75 4.64
C ALA A 69 6.27 9.67 3.43
N HIS A 70 5.88 10.95 3.51
CA HIS A 70 6.17 11.97 2.52
C HIS A 70 7.69 12.10 2.27
N LEU A 71 8.46 12.36 3.33
CA LEU A 71 9.91 12.50 3.28
C LEU A 71 10.61 11.22 2.79
N ARG A 72 10.17 10.07 3.30
CA ARG A 72 10.73 8.78 2.88
C ARG A 72 10.47 8.50 1.40
N GLY A 73 9.26 8.79 0.91
CA GLY A 73 8.92 8.61 -0.50
C GLY A 73 9.70 9.56 -1.40
N ALA A 74 9.87 10.83 -1.00
CA ALA A 74 10.69 11.80 -1.72
C ALA A 74 12.16 11.33 -1.83
N PHE A 75 12.75 10.84 -0.74
CA PHE A 75 14.11 10.28 -0.75
C PHE A 75 14.24 9.05 -1.66
N VAL A 76 13.32 8.09 -1.56
CA VAL A 76 13.31 6.90 -2.43
C VAL A 76 13.19 7.30 -3.90
N ALA A 77 12.29 8.23 -4.23
CA ALA A 77 12.10 8.70 -5.59
C ALA A 77 13.36 9.38 -6.15
N ALA A 78 13.98 10.28 -5.38
CA ALA A 78 15.22 10.93 -5.77
C ALA A 78 16.36 9.93 -6.00
N ALA A 79 16.55 8.98 -5.07
CA ALA A 79 17.61 7.97 -5.17
C ALA A 79 17.41 7.04 -6.36
N GLN A 80 16.17 6.60 -6.64
CA GLN A 80 15.84 5.80 -7.80
C GLN A 80 16.05 6.56 -9.12
N ALA A 81 15.63 7.83 -9.19
CA ALA A 81 15.82 8.67 -10.38
C ALA A 81 17.31 8.86 -10.73
N ARG A 82 18.18 8.88 -9.71
CA ARG A 82 19.64 9.00 -9.87
C ARG A 82 20.41 7.69 -9.80
N ARG A 83 19.70 6.55 -9.75
CA ARG A 83 20.29 5.20 -9.67
C ARG A 83 21.34 5.10 -8.56
N ARG A 84 21.08 5.73 -7.42
CA ARG A 84 21.96 5.70 -6.25
C ARG A 84 21.60 4.52 -5.38
N ASP A 85 22.60 3.85 -4.82
CA ASP A 85 22.37 2.82 -3.82
C ASP A 85 21.93 3.45 -2.49
N TYR A 86 20.86 2.91 -1.90
CA TYR A 86 20.28 3.42 -0.66
C TYR A 86 19.67 2.29 0.17
N ALA A 87 19.46 2.55 1.46
CA ALA A 87 18.69 1.72 2.36
C ALA A 87 17.70 2.57 3.14
N VAL A 88 16.47 2.08 3.31
CA VAL A 88 15.42 2.76 4.08
C VAL A 88 14.71 1.79 4.99
N ASP A 89 14.30 2.28 6.15
CA ASP A 89 13.29 1.62 6.98
C ASP A 89 12.22 2.64 7.43
N TRP A 90 11.48 2.35 8.50
CA TRP A 90 10.43 3.24 8.99
C TRP A 90 10.95 4.56 9.57
N VAL A 91 12.18 4.59 10.06
CA VAL A 91 12.80 5.74 10.73
C VAL A 91 14.13 6.14 10.11
N HIS A 92 14.84 5.28 9.37
CA HIS A 92 16.13 5.59 8.76
C HIS A 92 16.03 5.85 7.25
N LEU A 93 16.69 6.92 6.80
CA LEU A 93 17.04 7.17 5.41
C LEU A 93 18.56 7.12 5.28
N LYS A 94 19.10 6.19 4.50
CA LYS A 94 20.55 5.99 4.35
C LYS A 94 20.96 5.98 2.88
N LEU A 95 21.96 6.80 2.55
CA LEU A 95 22.62 6.75 1.25
C LEU A 95 23.87 5.85 1.36
N ALA A 96 24.03 4.92 0.44
CA ALA A 96 25.19 4.02 0.40
C ALA A 96 26.36 4.70 -0.33
N ASP A 97 26.90 5.74 0.30
CA ASP A 97 28.10 6.44 -0.17
C ASP A 97 29.26 6.27 0.83
N PRO A 98 30.49 6.67 0.48
CA PRO A 98 31.64 6.57 1.39
C PRO A 98 31.46 7.34 2.71
N ALA A 99 30.59 8.36 2.73
CA ALA A 99 30.28 9.16 3.91
C ALA A 99 29.18 8.52 4.80
N ALA A 100 28.54 7.45 4.34
CA ALA A 100 27.47 6.72 5.03
C ALA A 100 26.36 7.63 5.60
N ARG A 101 25.94 8.64 4.83
CA ARG A 101 24.97 9.65 5.29
C ARG A 101 23.64 9.00 5.68
N THR A 102 23.23 9.19 6.94
CA THR A 102 22.01 8.64 7.52
C THR A 102 21.20 9.71 8.24
N VAL A 103 19.89 9.74 8.02
CA VAL A 103 18.94 10.63 8.70
C VAL A 103 17.86 9.80 9.41
N MET A 104 17.48 10.22 10.61
CA MET A 104 16.44 9.57 11.42
C MET A 104 15.18 10.42 11.56
N LEU A 105 14.03 9.84 11.23
CA LEU A 105 12.68 10.42 11.26
C LEU A 105 11.85 9.83 12.41
N TYR A 106 12.15 10.25 13.64
CA TYR A 106 11.48 9.71 14.83
C TYR A 106 10.00 10.09 14.93
N ASP A 107 9.65 11.33 14.59
CA ASP A 107 8.26 11.80 14.61
C ASP A 107 7.49 11.24 13.42
N PRO A 108 6.45 10.39 13.63
CA PRO A 108 5.65 9.87 12.54
C PRO A 108 4.79 10.93 11.82
N PHE A 109 4.50 12.06 12.48
CA PHE A 109 3.65 13.14 11.96
C PHE A 109 4.43 14.24 11.25
N ALA A 110 5.75 14.32 11.46
CA ALA A 110 6.59 15.28 10.79
C ALA A 110 6.57 15.03 9.26
N THR A 111 6.17 16.05 8.51
CA THR A 111 6.19 16.05 7.04
C THR A 111 7.40 16.78 6.48
N THR A 112 8.16 17.46 7.34
CA THR A 112 9.38 18.22 7.03
C THR A 112 10.48 17.85 8.01
N ASP A 113 11.71 17.70 7.53
CA ASP A 113 12.91 17.52 8.36
C ASP A 113 14.09 18.05 7.56
N GLU A 114 14.72 19.12 8.04
CA GLU A 114 15.77 19.79 7.29
C GLU A 114 16.95 18.87 6.94
N ARG A 115 17.25 17.87 7.78
CA ARG A 115 18.34 16.93 7.52
C ARG A 115 17.95 16.00 6.38
N ALA A 116 16.69 15.56 6.34
CA ALA A 116 16.15 14.75 5.25
C ALA A 116 16.09 15.55 3.94
N GLU A 117 15.61 16.79 3.99
CA GLU A 117 15.55 17.69 2.84
C GLU A 117 16.93 17.95 2.24
N ARG A 118 17.94 18.22 3.09
CA ARG A 118 19.33 18.34 2.65
C ARG A 118 19.88 17.06 2.03
N LEU A 119 19.53 15.90 2.59
CA LEU A 119 19.93 14.61 2.04
C LEU A 119 19.29 14.37 0.66
N ILE A 120 18.00 14.66 0.50
CA ILE A 120 17.26 14.55 -0.76
C ILE A 120 17.87 15.48 -1.81
N ALA A 121 18.05 16.76 -1.48
CA ALA A 121 18.65 17.74 -2.38
C ALA A 121 20.06 17.31 -2.83
N ALA A 122 20.87 16.74 -1.93
CA ALA A 122 22.20 16.24 -2.28
C ALA A 122 22.17 15.02 -3.22
N VAL A 123 21.10 14.21 -3.16
CA VAL A 123 20.87 13.13 -4.13
C VAL A 123 20.44 13.73 -5.47
N GLU A 124 19.58 14.75 -5.46
CA GLU A 124 19.08 15.42 -6.67
C GLU A 124 20.09 16.38 -7.34
N SER A 125 21.20 16.72 -6.70
CA SER A 125 22.27 17.52 -7.32
C SER A 125 23.42 16.67 -7.89
N ALA A 126 23.45 15.38 -7.56
CA ALA A 126 24.49 14.43 -7.98
C ALA A 126 24.14 13.73 -9.30
#